data_AF-A0A958VDE5-F1
#
_entry.id   AF-A0A958VDE5-F1
#
_cell.length_a   1.000
_cell.length_b   1.000
_cell.length_c   1.000
_cell.angle_alpha   90.00
_cell.angle_beta   90.00
_cell.angle_gamma   90.00
#
_symmetry.space_group_name_H-M   'P 1'
#
loop_
_entity.id
_entity.type
_entity.pdbx_description
1 polymer ?
#
loop_
_entity_poly.entity_id
_entity_poly.type
_entity_poly.pdbx_seq_one_letter_code
_entity_poly.pdbx_strand_id
1 'polypeptide(L)'
;KKDSVTVVLYGNDQLQANSPWMLMYQLGYDNTRVLLGGIAYYDKFMEGMLAENESFEKETPAYDYKKIIEEGSNANSSVATQTQPKQVVVRKKKKKAAEGGC
;
A
#
# COMPACT_ATOMS: atom_id res chain seq x y z
N LYS A 1 -24.76 -12.42 -15.44
CA LYS A 1 -23.69 -11.53 -14.93
C LYS A 1 -23.15 -10.80 -16.15
N LYS A 2 -23.33 -9.47 -16.23
CA LYS A 2 -22.75 -8.67 -17.32
C LYS A 2 -21.25 -8.91 -17.32
N ASP A 3 -20.66 -9.14 -18.50
CA ASP A 3 -19.21 -9.16 -18.71
C ASP A 3 -18.60 -7.95 -17.99
N SER A 4 -17.97 -8.24 -16.85
CA SER A 4 -17.25 -7.23 -16.06
C SER A 4 -16.04 -6.84 -16.89
N VAL A 5 -16.09 -5.65 -17.50
CA VAL A 5 -14.99 -5.12 -18.32
C VAL A 5 -13.71 -5.16 -17.50
N THR A 6 -12.70 -5.88 -17.96
CA THR A 6 -11.38 -5.86 -17.34
C THR A 6 -10.69 -4.55 -17.69
N VAL A 7 -10.26 -3.80 -16.68
CA VAL A 7 -9.54 -2.54 -16.86
C VAL A 7 -8.05 -2.81 -16.67
N VAL A 8 -7.25 -2.48 -17.68
CA VAL A 8 -5.79 -2.58 -17.62
C VAL A 8 -5.20 -1.17 -17.51
N LEU A 9 -4.51 -0.91 -16.42
CA LEU A 9 -3.82 0.35 -16.16
C LEU A 9 -2.37 0.25 -16.65
N TYR A 10 -1.92 1.25 -17.39
CA TYR A 10 -0.56 1.33 -17.90
C TYR A 10 -0.06 2.79 -17.92
N GLY A 11 1.26 2.94 -17.91
CA GLY A 11 1.98 4.17 -18.17
C GLY A 11 3.28 3.85 -18.90
N ASN A 12 4.23 4.79 -18.95
CA ASN A 12 5.57 4.51 -19.49
C ASN A 12 6.27 3.39 -18.71
N ASP A 13 6.04 3.36 -17.41
CA ASP A 13 6.57 2.37 -16.47
C ASP A 13 5.45 1.82 -15.60
N GLN A 14 5.63 0.57 -15.13
CA GLN A 14 4.70 -0.07 -14.20
C GLN A 14 4.49 0.76 -12.92
N LEU A 15 5.55 1.43 -12.42
CA LEU A 15 5.49 2.27 -11.21
C LEU A 15 4.43 3.38 -11.31
N GLN A 16 4.21 3.92 -12.51
CA GLN A 16 3.21 4.97 -12.74
C GLN A 16 1.77 4.43 -12.64
N ALA A 17 1.56 3.16 -12.99
CA ALA A 17 0.27 2.50 -12.96
C ALA A 17 -0.09 1.91 -11.58
N ASN A 18 0.89 1.73 -10.69
CA ASN A 18 0.65 1.18 -9.35
C ASN A 18 -0.21 2.10 -8.47
N SER A 19 0.00 3.42 -8.52
CA SER A 19 -0.78 4.38 -7.73
C SER A 19 -2.28 4.38 -8.06
N PRO A 20 -2.71 4.51 -9.33
CA PRO A 20 -4.13 4.42 -9.67
C PRO A 20 -4.71 3.03 -9.41
N TRP A 21 -3.92 1.96 -9.56
CA TRP A 21 -4.37 0.60 -9.24
C TRP A 21 -4.65 0.43 -7.74
N MET A 22 -3.78 0.95 -6.87
CA MET A 22 -4.00 0.95 -5.42
C MET A 22 -5.30 1.68 -5.04
N LEU A 23 -5.61 2.80 -5.69
CA LEU A 23 -6.86 3.52 -5.46
C LEU A 23 -8.07 2.70 -5.88
N MET A 24 -8.02 2.05 -7.04
CA MET A 24 -9.12 1.18 -7.50
C MET A 24 -9.31 -0.03 -6.59
N TYR A 25 -8.22 -0.61 -6.09
CA TYR A 25 -8.26 -1.68 -5.11
C TYR A 25 -8.91 -1.24 -3.79
N GLN A 26 -8.56 -0.06 -3.29
CA GLN A 26 -9.17 0.52 -2.08
C GLN A 26 -10.67 0.81 -2.25
N LEU A 27 -11.11 1.13 -3.47
CA LEU A 27 -12.51 1.33 -3.81
C LEU A 27 -13.29 0.01 -4.01
N GLY A 28 -12.62 -1.13 -3.97
CA GLY A 28 -13.24 -2.45 -4.09
C GLY A 28 -13.40 -2.97 -5.51
N TYR A 29 -12.71 -2.38 -6.50
CA TYR A 29 -12.66 -2.94 -7.85
C TYR A 29 -11.67 -4.12 -7.91
N ASP A 30 -12.15 -5.27 -8.38
CA ASP A 30 -11.38 -6.52 -8.52
C ASP A 30 -10.99 -6.85 -9.98
N ASN A 31 -11.66 -6.17 -10.93
CA ASN A 31 -11.48 -6.27 -12.37
C ASN A 31 -10.35 -5.38 -12.91
N THR A 32 -9.47 -4.88 -12.04
CA THR A 32 -8.37 -3.98 -12.42
C THR A 32 -7.03 -4.71 -12.41
N ARG A 33 -6.25 -4.54 -13.48
CA ARG A 33 -4.93 -5.13 -13.69
C ARG A 33 -3.92 -4.05 -14.05
N VAL A 34 -2.63 -4.32 -13.85
CA VAL A 34 -1.52 -3.43 -14.23
C VAL A 34 -0.69 -4.08 -15.32
N LEU A 35 -0.28 -3.32 -16.33
CA LEU A 35 0.66 -3.78 -17.35
C LEU A 35 2.09 -3.77 -16.80
N LEU A 36 2.68 -4.96 -16.66
CA LEU A 36 4.07 -5.12 -16.24
C LEU A 36 5.02 -4.60 -17.32
N GLY A 37 6.08 -3.89 -16.91
CA GLY A 37 7.03 -3.24 -17.83
C GLY A 37 6.56 -1.94 -18.48
N GLY A 38 5.26 -1.64 -18.44
CA GLY A 38 4.69 -0.44 -19.05
C GLY A 38 4.69 -0.47 -20.58
N ILE A 39 4.22 0.62 -21.18
CA ILE A 39 4.10 0.71 -22.65
C ILE A 39 5.46 0.71 -23.33
N ALA A 40 6.49 1.31 -22.70
CA ALA A 40 7.83 1.36 -23.28
C ALA A 40 8.45 -0.04 -23.47
N TYR A 41 8.21 -0.97 -22.53
CA TYR A 41 8.64 -2.37 -22.67
C TYR A 41 7.81 -3.10 -23.74
N TYR A 42 6.50 -2.85 -23.75
CA TYR A 42 5.58 -3.44 -24.73
C TYR A 42 5.85 -2.98 -26.17
N ASP A 43 6.30 -1.75 -26.37
CA ASP A 43 6.65 -1.25 -27.71
C ASP A 43 7.93 -1.93 -28.21
N LYS A 44 8.97 -2.02 -27.37
CA LYS A 44 10.22 -2.74 -27.69
C LYS A 44 9.99 -4.22 -27.99
N PHE A 45 9.31 -4.91 -27.07
CA PHE A 45 8.18 -5.79 -27.37
C PHE A 45 7.91 -6.17 -28.83
N MET A 46 6.96 -5.41 -29.36
CA MET A 46 6.35 -5.53 -30.66
C MET A 46 7.33 -5.20 -31.79
N GLU A 47 8.30 -4.34 -31.54
CA GLU A 47 9.34 -3.96 -32.50
C GLU A 47 10.49 -4.99 -32.58
N GLY A 48 10.50 -6.02 -31.72
CA GLY A 48 11.54 -7.04 -31.69
C GLY A 48 12.89 -6.53 -31.21
N MET A 49 12.90 -5.44 -30.44
CA MET A 49 14.11 -4.78 -29.94
C MET A 49 14.52 -5.18 -28.52
N LEU A 50 13.87 -6.20 -27.94
CA LEU A 50 14.28 -6.74 -26.65
C LEU A 50 15.57 -7.56 -26.79
N ALA A 51 16.55 -7.25 -25.93
CA ALA A 51 17.72 -8.10 -25.77
C ALA A 51 17.34 -9.42 -25.07
N GLU A 52 18.13 -10.47 -25.29
CA GLU A 52 17.89 -11.84 -24.80
C GLU A 52 17.78 -11.94 -23.26
N ASN A 53 18.31 -10.94 -22.53
CA ASN A 53 18.25 -10.84 -21.08
C ASN A 53 17.51 -9.58 -20.56
N GLU A 54 16.77 -8.88 -21.43
CA GLU A 54 16.01 -7.69 -21.03
C GLU A 54 14.66 -8.09 -20.39
N SER A 55 14.64 -8.16 -19.06
CA SER A 55 13.40 -8.36 -18.27
C SER A 55 12.69 -7.02 -18.03
N PHE A 56 11.38 -7.08 -17.78
CA PHE A 56 10.59 -5.92 -17.36
C PHE A 56 10.90 -5.48 -15.92
N GLU A 57 11.57 -6.33 -15.15
CA GLU A 57 11.95 -6.08 -13.76
C GLU A 57 13.13 -5.10 -13.69
N LYS A 58 12.84 -3.85 -13.29
CA LYS A 58 13.87 -2.79 -13.21
C LYS A 58 14.66 -2.80 -11.89
N GLU A 59 14.14 -3.46 -10.86
CA GLU A 59 14.72 -3.42 -9.52
C GLU A 59 14.78 -4.83 -8.92
N THR A 60 15.94 -5.21 -8.42
CA THR A 60 16.11 -6.39 -7.57
C THR A 60 16.05 -5.96 -6.11
N PRO A 61 15.31 -6.67 -5.23
CA PRO A 61 15.25 -6.32 -3.82
C PRO A 61 16.65 -6.41 -3.20
N ALA A 62 17.06 -5.36 -2.48
CA ALA A 62 18.36 -5.32 -1.80
C ALA A 62 18.47 -6.31 -0.63
N TYR A 63 17.32 -6.76 -0.11
CA TYR A 63 17.22 -7.64 1.05
C TYR A 63 16.20 -8.75 0.82
N ASP A 64 16.41 -9.88 1.49
CA ASP A 64 15.43 -10.96 1.57
C ASP A 64 14.33 -10.59 2.58
N TYR A 65 13.33 -9.87 2.10
CA TYR A 65 12.18 -9.46 2.91
C TYR A 65 11.38 -10.64 3.46
N LYS A 66 11.41 -11.80 2.77
CA LYS A 66 10.75 -13.01 3.27
C LYS A 66 11.42 -13.47 4.56
N LYS A 67 12.76 -13.57 4.55
CA LYS A 67 13.54 -13.94 5.73
C LYS A 67 13.30 -12.97 6.88
N ILE A 68 13.31 -11.66 6.60
CA ILE A 68 13.07 -10.62 7.62
C ILE A 68 11.67 -10.77 8.26
N ILE A 69 10.65 -11.05 7.45
CA ILE A 69 9.28 -11.28 7.94
C ILE A 69 9.21 -12.58 8.75
N GLU A 70 9.87 -13.65 8.30
CA GLU A 70 9.91 -14.93 9.03
C GLU A 70 10.62 -14.79 10.38
N GLU A 71 11.73 -14.05 10.44
CA GLU A 71 12.45 -13.72 11.68
C GLU A 71 11.62 -12.83 12.60
N GLY A 72 10.95 -11.81 12.05
CA GLY A 72 10.07 -10.91 12.81
C GLY A 72 8.76 -11.56 13.29
N SER A 73 8.23 -12.53 12.55
CA SER A 73 7.00 -13.25 12.91
C SER A 73 7.25 -14.38 13.91
N ASN A 74 8.46 -14.98 13.91
CA ASN A 74 8.87 -15.99 14.90
C ASN A 74 9.46 -15.39 16.17
N ALA A 75 9.74 -14.08 16.18
CA ALA A 75 9.91 -13.35 17.42
C ALA A 75 8.57 -13.39 18.16
N ASN A 76 8.40 -14.41 19.00
CA ASN A 76 7.55 -14.34 20.18
C ASN A 76 7.88 -13.03 20.86
N SER A 77 7.11 -12.00 20.52
CA SER A 77 7.11 -10.74 21.21
C SER A 77 6.65 -11.11 22.61
N SER A 78 7.61 -11.35 23.51
CA SER A 78 7.39 -10.97 24.89
C SER A 78 7.12 -9.47 24.81
N VAL A 79 5.84 -9.14 24.66
CA VAL A 79 5.35 -7.81 24.96
C VAL A 79 5.72 -7.64 26.42
N ALA A 80 6.90 -7.10 26.67
CA ALA A 80 7.19 -6.48 27.94
C ALA A 80 6.13 -5.40 28.04
N THR A 81 5.07 -5.69 28.78
CA THR A 81 4.04 -4.74 29.14
C THR A 81 4.74 -3.63 29.90
N GLN A 82 5.25 -2.65 29.18
CA GLN A 82 5.62 -1.38 29.79
C GLN A 82 4.29 -0.79 30.23
N THR A 83 4.02 -0.94 31.52
CA THR A 83 2.91 -0.32 32.21
C THR A 83 3.02 1.18 31.96
N GLN A 84 2.27 1.69 30.98
CA GLN A 84 2.19 3.12 30.75
C GLN A 84 1.68 3.74 32.05
N PRO A 85 2.36 4.75 32.62
CA PRO A 85 1.87 5.40 33.82
C PRO A 85 0.48 5.97 33.50
N LYS A 86 -0.52 5.58 34.30
CA LYS A 86 -1.91 6.05 34.18
C LYS A 86 -1.89 7.57 34.06
N GLN A 87 -2.25 8.08 32.89
CA GLN A 87 -2.44 9.51 32.69
C GLN A 87 -3.54 9.95 33.65
N VAL A 88 -3.16 10.71 34.68
CA VAL A 88 -4.11 11.33 35.59
C VAL A 88 -4.82 12.41 34.79
N VAL A 89 -5.99 12.07 34.25
CA VAL A 89 -6.89 13.05 33.65
C VAL A 89 -7.39 13.92 34.80
N VAL A 90 -6.76 15.08 34.99
CA VAL A 90 -7.28 16.12 35.86
C VAL A 90 -8.60 16.57 35.25
N ARG A 91 -9.71 16.06 35.78
CA ARG A 91 -11.06 16.53 35.41
C ARG A 91 -11.11 18.02 35.74
N LYS A 92 -11.10 18.87 34.71
CA LYS A 92 -11.43 20.29 34.88
C LYS A 92 -12.80 20.35 35.55
N LYS A 93 -12.86 20.96 36.73
CA LYS A 93 -14.14 21.22 37.42
C LYS A 93 -15.03 21.98 36.42
N LYS A 94 -16.24 21.47 36.16
CA LYS A 94 -17.24 22.21 35.39
C LYS A 94 -17.39 23.58 36.05
N LYS A 95 -17.24 24.65 35.26
CA LYS A 95 -17.61 25.99 35.73
C LYS A 95 -19.09 25.91 36.10
N LYS A 96 -19.43 26.36 37.32
CA LYS A 96 -20.82 26.47 37.76
C LYS A 96 -21.55 27.33 36.73
N ALA A 97 -22.71 26.85 36.27
CA ALA A 97 -23.62 27.70 35.52
C ALA A 97 -23.92 28.92 36.39
N ALA A 98 -23.82 30.12 35.83
CA ALA A 98 -24.29 31.31 36.51
C ALA A 98 -25.81 31.20 36.62
N GLU A 99 -26.30 31.00 37.84
CA GLU A 99 -27.70 31.13 38.21
C GLU A 99 -28.04 32.64 38.27
N GLY A 100 -29.11 33.04 37.59
CA GLY A 100 -29.73 34.37 37.68
C GLY A 100 -29.14 35.41 36.71
N GLY A 101 -29.89 36.31 36.10
CA GLY A 101 -31.31 36.63 36.22
C GLY A 101 -31.51 38.08 35.76
N CYS A 102 -32.29 38.27 34.71
CA CYS A 102 -33.40 39.21 34.52
C CYS A 102 -34.00 38.96 33.13
#